data_AF-W4QZ61-F1
#
_entry.id   AF-W4QZ61-F1
#
_cell.length_a   1.000
_cell.length_b   1.000
_cell.length_c   1.000
_cell.angle_alpha   90.00
_cell.angle_beta   90.00
_cell.angle_gamma   90.00
#
_symmetry.space_group_name_H-M   'P 1'
#
loop_
_entity.id
_entity.type
_entity.pdbx_description
1 polymer ?
#
loop_
_entity_poly.entity_id
_entity_poly.type
_entity_poly.pdbx_seq_one_letter_code
_entity_poly.pdbx_strand_id
1 'polypeptide(L)'
;MAVNNLFGAVNIGQINSNGGVFIGHNNQANWDTHQNRKPAVGMVNGYFNNQSGNLVSYMDNDLIDMPVNEIENVPSANPQIL
;
A
#
# COMPACT_ATOMS: atom_id res chain seq x y z
N MET A 1 26.57 -7.11 -16.52
CA MET A 1 26.48 -8.54 -16.13
C MET A 1 25.43 -8.67 -15.06
N ALA A 2 24.43 -9.53 -15.26
CA ALA A 2 23.45 -9.83 -14.22
C ALA A 2 24.03 -10.90 -13.29
N VAL A 3 23.89 -10.69 -11.98
CA VAL A 3 24.31 -11.65 -10.96
C VAL A 3 23.12 -12.55 -10.63
N ASN A 4 23.30 -13.86 -10.74
CA ASN A 4 22.29 -14.83 -10.34
C ASN A 4 22.32 -14.95 -8.81
N ASN A 5 21.25 -14.49 -8.16
CA ASN A 5 21.05 -14.65 -6.72
C ASN A 5 20.07 -15.80 -6.50
N LEU A 6 20.56 -16.95 -6.04
CA LEU A 6 19.73 -18.08 -5.65
C LEU A 6 19.19 -17.83 -4.23
N PHE A 7 17.90 -17.54 -4.12
CA PHE A 7 17.22 -17.43 -2.84
C PHE A 7 16.67 -18.81 -2.43
N GLY A 8 16.93 -19.25 -1.20
CA GLY A 8 16.31 -20.45 -0.64
C GLY A 8 14.80 -20.30 -0.43
N ALA A 9 14.35 -19.10 -0.04
CA ALA A 9 12.96 -18.67 -0.02
C ALA A 9 12.89 -17.14 0.02
N VAL A 10 11.86 -16.54 -0.58
CA VAL A 10 11.49 -15.14 -0.37
C VAL A 10 10.26 -15.12 0.52
N ASN A 11 10.42 -14.70 1.77
CA ASN A 11 9.30 -14.56 2.70
C ASN A 11 8.85 -13.10 2.75
N ILE A 12 7.62 -12.85 2.31
CA ILE A 12 7.03 -11.52 2.29
C ILE A 12 6.15 -11.39 3.53
N GLY A 13 6.64 -10.64 4.53
CA GLY A 13 5.93 -10.47 5.79
C GLY A 13 4.61 -9.73 5.63
N GLN A 14 4.62 -8.58 4.95
CA GLN A 14 3.43 -7.80 4.61
C GLN A 14 3.69 -6.97 3.35
N ILE A 15 2.64 -6.76 2.55
CA ILE A 15 2.59 -5.78 1.46
C ILE A 15 1.49 -4.79 1.80
N ASN A 16 1.80 -3.50 1.77
CA ASN A 16 0.84 -2.44 2.05
C ASN A 16 0.31 -1.83 0.75
N SER A 17 -0.53 -0.79 0.90
CA SER A 17 -1.06 0.05 -0.17
C SER A 17 -0.01 0.41 -1.23
N ASN A 18 -0.39 0.28 -2.50
CA ASN A 18 0.49 0.50 -3.65
C ASN A 18 1.80 -0.31 -3.61
N GLY A 19 1.74 -1.58 -3.16
CA GLY A 19 2.89 -2.47 -3.02
C GLY A 19 2.79 -3.75 -3.85
N GLY A 20 3.94 -4.30 -4.26
CA GLY A 20 4.01 -5.57 -4.98
C GLY A 20 5.43 -6.12 -5.03
N VAL A 21 5.56 -7.40 -5.35
CA VAL A 21 6.86 -8.08 -5.54
C VAL A 21 6.95 -8.55 -6.99
N PHE A 22 8.06 -8.21 -7.64
CA PHE A 22 8.22 -8.41 -9.08
C PHE A 22 9.54 -9.05 -9.42
N ILE A 23 9.50 -10.00 -10.36
CA ILE A 23 10.65 -10.78 -10.81
C ILE A 23 10.71 -10.68 -12.33
N GLY A 24 11.88 -10.40 -12.88
CA GLY A 24 12.10 -10.22 -14.33
C GLY A 24 11.87 -8.79 -14.82
N HIS A 25 11.84 -8.60 -16.15
CA HIS A 25 11.55 -7.30 -16.76
C HIS A 25 10.09 -6.92 -16.52
N ASN A 26 9.86 -5.74 -15.96
CA ASN A 26 8.54 -5.17 -15.77
C ASN A 26 8.53 -3.70 -16.16
N ASN A 27 7.35 -3.21 -16.54
CA ASN A 27 7.06 -1.79 -16.66
C ASN A 27 5.82 -1.52 -15.81
N GLN A 28 5.97 -0.70 -14.77
CA GLN A 28 4.91 -0.38 -13.82
C GLN A 28 4.69 1.12 -13.85
N ALA A 29 3.57 1.50 -14.43
CA ALA A 29 3.10 2.88 -14.46
C ALA A 29 1.72 2.95 -13.82
N ASN A 30 1.32 4.14 -13.40
CA ASN A 30 -0.05 4.46 -12.95
C ASN A 30 -0.46 3.79 -11.63
N TRP A 31 0.50 3.66 -10.72
CA TRP A 31 0.31 3.11 -9.38
C TRP A 31 -0.16 4.20 -8.44
N ASP A 32 -1.39 4.08 -7.93
CA ASP A 32 -1.97 5.07 -7.03
C ASP A 32 -2.72 4.41 -5.87
N THR A 33 -2.69 5.05 -4.70
CA THR A 33 -3.51 4.64 -3.57
C THR A 33 -3.83 5.84 -2.70
N HIS A 34 -5.13 6.08 -2.52
CA HIS A 34 -5.64 6.99 -1.51
C HIS A 34 -6.18 6.19 -0.34
N GLN A 35 -5.82 6.60 0.85
CA GLN A 35 -6.30 5.95 2.05
C GLN A 35 -6.47 6.98 3.14
N ASN A 36 -7.66 6.97 3.73
CA ASN A 36 -7.90 7.62 4.99
C ASN A 36 -8.07 6.55 6.06
N ARG A 37 -7.10 6.49 6.97
CA ARG A 37 -7.03 5.46 8.01
C ARG A 37 -7.07 6.13 9.37
N LYS A 38 -8.10 5.80 10.14
CA LYS A 38 -8.37 6.37 11.47
C LYS A 38 -8.38 5.26 12.53
N PRO A 39 -7.27 4.53 12.74
CA PRO A 39 -7.26 3.40 13.65
C PRO A 39 -7.31 3.92 15.09
N ALA A 40 -8.41 3.66 15.77
CA ALA A 40 -8.58 4.02 17.19
C ALA A 40 -7.45 3.40 18.04
N VAL A 41 -7.08 2.16 17.74
CA VAL A 41 -5.86 1.51 18.22
C VAL A 41 -5.08 1.02 17.01
N GLY A 42 -3.77 1.32 16.99
CA GLY A 42 -2.86 0.91 15.93
C GLY A 42 -2.54 -0.60 15.90
N MET A 43 -1.51 -0.96 15.16
CA MET A 43 -1.08 -2.36 15.02
C MET A 43 -0.36 -2.85 16.29
N VAL A 44 -0.66 -4.08 16.71
CA VAL A 44 -0.13 -4.72 17.93
C VAL A 44 0.49 -6.05 17.57
N ASN A 45 1.80 -6.07 17.26
CA ASN A 45 2.48 -7.25 16.74
C ASN A 45 3.64 -7.70 17.65
N GLY A 46 3.85 -9.00 17.78
CA GLY A 46 4.87 -9.59 18.67
C GLY A 46 4.30 -10.58 19.69
N TYR A 47 5.19 -11.26 20.43
CA TYR A 47 4.80 -12.19 21.50
C TYR A 47 4.57 -11.42 22.81
N PHE A 48 3.51 -11.78 23.55
CA PHE A 48 3.15 -11.19 24.85
C PHE A 48 2.67 -9.72 24.81
N ASN A 49 1.97 -9.34 23.74
CA ASN A 49 1.31 -8.04 23.71
C ASN A 49 0.04 -8.05 24.57
N ASN A 50 -0.02 -7.19 25.59
CA ASN A 50 -1.20 -7.00 26.42
C ASN A 50 -1.67 -5.54 26.31
N GLN A 51 -2.98 -5.36 26.10
CA GLN A 51 -3.64 -4.06 26.17
C GLN A 51 -4.79 -4.15 27.15
N SER A 52 -4.69 -3.43 28.27
CA SER A 52 -5.70 -3.42 29.33
C SER A 52 -6.10 -1.99 29.67
N GLY A 53 -7.40 -1.71 29.77
CA GLY A 53 -7.91 -0.38 30.12
C GLY A 53 -8.09 0.58 28.94
N ASN A 54 -8.11 0.07 27.70
CA ASN A 54 -8.23 0.91 26.52
C ASN A 54 -9.70 1.31 26.28
N LEU A 55 -10.14 2.45 26.83
CA LEU A 55 -11.30 3.17 26.30
C LEU A 55 -10.82 4.07 25.18
N VAL A 56 -11.25 3.80 23.94
CA VAL A 56 -10.88 4.61 22.79
C VAL A 56 -12.10 5.21 22.16
N SER A 57 -12.16 6.53 22.15
CA SER A 57 -13.13 7.31 21.39
C SER A 57 -12.41 8.02 20.28
N TYR A 58 -12.83 7.79 19.05
CA TYR A 58 -12.39 8.53 17.89
C TYR A 58 -13.59 9.34 17.40
N MET A 59 -13.49 10.66 17.52
CA MET A 59 -14.53 11.60 17.10
C MET A 59 -14.00 12.39 15.91
N ASP A 60 -14.79 12.38 14.86
CA ASP A 60 -14.49 13.02 13.61
C ASP A 60 -15.76 13.71 13.14
N ASN A 61 -15.72 15.04 13.13
CA ASN A 61 -16.90 15.88 12.95
C ASN A 61 -16.75 16.74 11.70
N ASP A 62 -16.27 16.12 10.62
CA ASP A 62 -16.18 16.75 9.31
C ASP A 62 -17.48 16.58 8.50
N LEU A 63 -17.73 17.53 7.60
CA LEU A 63 -18.88 17.47 6.68
C LEU A 63 -18.57 16.63 5.42
N ILE A 64 -17.29 16.59 5.03
CA ILE A 64 -16.75 15.81 3.92
C ILE A 64 -15.35 15.34 4.33
N ASP A 65 -15.11 14.03 4.26
CA ASP A 65 -13.85 13.40 4.62
C ASP A 65 -13.19 12.76 3.38
N MET A 66 -11.88 12.97 3.24
CA MET A 66 -11.04 12.51 2.11
C MET A 66 -11.69 12.66 0.70
N PRO A 67 -11.96 13.89 0.22
CA PRO A 67 -12.30 14.07 -1.18
C PRO A 67 -11.07 13.83 -2.04
N VAL A 68 -11.07 12.74 -2.80
CA VAL A 68 -10.05 12.43 -3.80
C VAL A 68 -10.44 13.12 -5.11
N ASN A 69 -9.58 13.98 -5.64
CA ASN A 69 -9.83 14.70 -6.89
C ASN A 69 -8.63 14.57 -7.83
N GLU A 70 -8.58 13.47 -8.56
CA GLU A 70 -7.54 13.19 -9.55
C GLU A 70 -8.20 12.72 -10.86
N ILE A 71 -7.74 13.25 -11.99
CA ILE A 71 -7.99 12.63 -13.30
C ILE A 71 -7.07 11.41 -13.32
N GLU A 72 -7.63 10.26 -12.97
CA GLU A 72 -7.03 8.93 -13.01
C GLU A 72 -6.05 8.82 -14.17
N ASN A 73 -4.79 8.42 -13.89
CA ASN A 73 -3.71 8.24 -14.87
C ASN A 73 -4.20 7.57 -16.17
N VAL A 74 -4.63 8.38 -17.14
CA VAL A 74 -4.97 7.91 -18.49
C VAL A 74 -3.63 7.55 -19.13
N PRO A 75 -3.35 6.27 -19.45
CA PRO A 75 -2.18 5.95 -20.23
C PRO A 75 -2.27 6.75 -21.54
N SER A 76 -1.25 7.54 -21.87
CA SER A 76 -1.26 8.19 -23.18
C SER A 76 -1.40 7.10 -24.26
N ALA A 77 -2.22 7.35 -25.27
CA ALA A 77 -2.39 6.41 -26.37
C ALA A 77 -1.00 6.10 -26.94
N ASN A 78 -0.57 4.84 -26.84
CA ASN A 78 0.69 4.37 -27.39
C ASN A 78 0.68 4.59 -28.91
N PRO A 79 1.44 5.56 -29.47
CA PRO A 79 1.50 5.75 -30.90
C PRO A 79 2.53 4.75 -31.45
N GLN A 80 2.24 3.46 -31.36
CA GLN A 80 2.97 2.45 -32.12
C GLN A 80 2.51 2.55 -33.57
N ILE A 81 3.27 3.31 -34.36
CA ILE A 81 3.24 3.25 -35.81
C ILE A 81 3.94 1.93 -36.20
N LEU A 82 3.23 1.10 -36.97
CA LEU A 82 3.72 -0.13 -37.59
C LEU A 82 4.93 0.11 -38.49
#